data_AF-X1NQR5-F1
#
_entry.id   AF-X1NQR5-F1
#
_cell.length_a   1.000
_cell.length_b   1.000
_cell.length_c   1.000
_cell.angle_alpha   90.00
_cell.angle_beta   90.00
_cell.angle_gamma   90.00
#
_symmetry.space_group_name_H-M   'P 1'
#
loop_
_entity.id
_entity.type
_entity.pdbx_description
1 polymer ?
#
loop_
_entity_poly.entity_id
_entity_poly.type
_entity_poly.pdbx_seq_one_letter_code
_entity_poly.pdbx_strand_id
1 'polypeptide(L)'
;DREVTLLIRYLKRIYDGDIESRGRPDLSLIIYHLQTPTVISGEVSPVASESALAERIIQVNMNPDVLEGGSQYVRTFDELSSLNLQEFAYPYIRWCLNIDSNNLMDEAKELLPRNISKLPQRIFDNILIMVTDLVALKRFSGLFGALKPREPLLDEDETFKFAITQTIDGLTTELFEETGYHKVALTTLLEALATMAQTGRIKHGIHYTTSDEDTRLYIHLADCLAEFRRFIRETGTRIEVVDQNAYRKQVREEYERGGYILNTYLPKWFEQY
;
A
#
# COMPACT_ATOMS: atom_id res chain seq x y z
N ASP A 1 -8.86 6.40 -18.64
CA ASP A 1 -8.35 7.50 -17.79
C ASP A 1 -9.36 8.08 -16.81
N ARG A 2 -10.49 8.69 -17.23
CA ARG A 2 -11.46 9.29 -16.29
C ARG A 2 -12.04 8.31 -15.25
N GLU A 3 -12.32 7.07 -15.66
CA GLU A 3 -12.88 6.03 -14.79
C GLU A 3 -11.87 5.57 -13.72
N VAL A 4 -10.59 5.46 -14.08
CA VAL A 4 -9.51 5.10 -13.15
C VAL A 4 -9.32 6.20 -12.10
N THR A 5 -9.34 7.47 -12.51
CA THR A 5 -9.30 8.60 -11.57
C THR A 5 -10.51 8.61 -10.62
N LEU A 6 -11.69 8.25 -11.12
CA LEU A 6 -12.90 8.13 -10.29
C LEU A 6 -12.76 6.99 -9.28
N LEU A 7 -12.27 5.83 -9.71
CA LEU A 7 -12.02 4.66 -8.86
C LEU A 7 -11.04 4.99 -7.74
N ILE A 8 -9.88 5.57 -8.07
CA ILE A 8 -8.86 6.02 -7.12
C ILE A 8 -9.45 6.99 -6.09
N ARG A 9 -10.27 7.94 -6.55
CA ARG A 9 -10.95 8.88 -5.65
C ARG A 9 -11.86 8.14 -4.66
N TYR A 10 -12.64 7.16 -5.12
CA TYR A 10 -13.51 6.39 -4.22
C TYR A 10 -12.71 5.50 -3.26
N LEU A 11 -11.60 4.90 -3.69
CA LEU A 11 -10.74 4.10 -2.83
C LEU A 11 -10.20 4.91 -1.63
N LYS A 12 -9.75 6.15 -1.88
CA LYS A 12 -9.32 7.06 -0.80
C LYS A 12 -10.45 7.35 0.18
N ARG A 13 -11.65 7.61 -0.33
CA ARG A 13 -12.84 7.93 0.47
C ARG A 13 -13.30 6.75 1.32
N ILE A 14 -13.29 5.54 0.77
CA ILE A 14 -13.60 4.31 1.51
C ILE A 14 -12.61 4.14 2.66
N TYR A 15 -11.31 4.35 2.42
CA TYR A 15 -10.31 4.26 3.47
C TYR A 15 -10.51 5.31 4.58
N ASP A 16 -10.81 6.56 4.20
CA ASP A 16 -11.03 7.64 5.16
C ASP A 16 -12.39 7.51 5.91
N GLY A 17 -13.22 6.53 5.56
CA GLY A 17 -14.53 6.32 6.19
C GLY A 17 -15.54 7.40 5.82
N ASP A 18 -15.41 8.00 4.63
CA ASP A 18 -16.19 9.13 4.17
C ASP A 18 -17.70 8.83 4.19
N ILE A 19 -18.46 9.91 4.25
CA ILE A 19 -19.91 9.86 4.20
C ILE A 19 -20.37 10.18 2.78
N GLU A 20 -21.23 9.32 2.25
CA GLU A 20 -22.01 9.59 1.04
C GLU A 20 -23.46 9.89 1.37
N SER A 21 -24.09 10.75 0.57
CA SER A 21 -25.50 11.09 0.77
C SER A 21 -26.30 10.97 -0.50
N ARG A 22 -27.50 10.40 -0.39
CA ARG A 22 -28.45 10.28 -1.50
C ARG A 22 -29.77 10.94 -1.12
N GLY A 23 -30.16 11.95 -1.91
CA GLY A 23 -31.47 12.57 -1.80
C GLY A 23 -32.60 11.62 -2.21
N ARG A 24 -33.68 11.66 -1.45
CA ARG A 24 -34.94 10.99 -1.77
C ARG A 24 -35.94 11.99 -2.36
N PRO A 25 -36.97 11.51 -3.10
CA PRO A 25 -38.04 12.36 -3.63
C PRO A 25 -38.83 13.13 -2.56
N ASP A 26 -38.80 12.65 -1.31
CA ASP A 26 -39.42 13.30 -0.14
C ASP A 26 -38.55 14.40 0.49
N LEU A 27 -37.47 14.83 -0.19
CA LEU A 27 -36.48 15.81 0.26
C LEU A 27 -35.66 15.38 1.49
N SER A 28 -35.75 14.11 1.92
CA SER A 28 -34.87 13.55 2.94
C SER A 28 -33.54 13.06 2.36
N LEU A 29 -32.51 12.94 3.20
CA LEU A 29 -31.19 12.42 2.84
C LEU A 29 -30.97 11.05 3.48
N ILE A 30 -30.56 10.06 2.69
CA ILE A 30 -29.95 8.83 3.21
C ILE A 30 -28.46 9.07 3.32
N ILE A 31 -27.90 8.76 4.48
CA ILE A 31 -26.48 8.85 4.78
C ILE A 31 -25.89 7.43 4.74
N TYR A 32 -24.80 7.25 3.98
CA TYR A 32 -24.04 6.02 3.87
C TYR A 32 -22.63 6.24 4.39
N HIS A 33 -22.23 5.48 5.40
CA HIS A 33 -20.84 5.44 5.85
C HIS A 33 -20.07 4.45 4.98
N LEU A 34 -19.04 4.93 4.28
CA LEU A 34 -18.19 4.09 3.43
C LEU A 34 -17.19 3.32 4.30
N GLN A 35 -17.64 2.26 4.97
CA GLN A 35 -16.83 1.49 5.93
C GLN A 35 -16.59 0.04 5.49
N THR A 36 -17.16 -0.39 4.37
CA THR A 36 -17.08 -1.78 3.94
C THR A 36 -15.70 -2.09 3.34
N PRO A 37 -15.01 -3.16 3.79
CA PRO A 37 -13.79 -3.61 3.15
C PRO A 37 -14.08 -3.93 1.68
N THR A 38 -13.26 -3.40 0.78
CA THR A 38 -13.47 -3.52 -0.66
C THR A 38 -12.32 -4.28 -1.28
N VAL A 39 -12.63 -5.34 -2.03
CA VAL A 39 -11.66 -6.11 -2.81
C VAL A 39 -11.82 -5.74 -4.27
N ILE A 40 -10.71 -5.43 -4.93
CA ILE A 40 -10.66 -5.16 -6.37
C ILE A 40 -9.76 -6.20 -7.00
N SER A 41 -10.26 -6.86 -8.04
CA SER A 41 -9.48 -7.78 -8.88
C SER A 41 -9.39 -7.21 -10.29
N GLY A 42 -8.19 -7.20 -10.85
CA GLY A 42 -7.91 -6.70 -12.18
C GLY A 42 -6.42 -6.74 -12.52
N GLU A 43 -6.09 -6.55 -13.78
CA GLU A 43 -4.72 -6.63 -14.30
C GLU A 43 -3.88 -5.37 -13.97
N VAL A 44 -4.54 -4.22 -13.80
CA VAL A 44 -3.87 -2.94 -13.54
C VAL A 44 -4.11 -2.55 -12.09
N SER A 45 -3.03 -2.48 -11.32
CA SER A 45 -3.08 -2.01 -9.94
C SER A 45 -3.32 -0.49 -9.90
N PRO A 46 -4.42 0.01 -9.30
CA PRO A 46 -4.61 1.44 -9.06
C PRO A 46 -3.58 1.99 -8.09
N VAL A 47 -3.02 1.11 -7.24
CA VAL A 47 -1.93 1.41 -6.34
C VAL A 47 -0.77 1.94 -7.16
N ALA A 48 -0.38 1.24 -8.25
CA ALA A 48 0.76 1.54 -9.15
C ALA A 48 0.83 3.00 -9.65
N SER A 49 -0.29 3.73 -9.60
CA SER A 49 -0.40 5.11 -10.06
C SER A 49 -0.31 6.17 -8.96
N GLU A 50 -0.52 5.83 -7.68
CA GLU A 50 -0.54 6.81 -6.59
C GLU A 50 0.04 6.28 -5.27
N SER A 51 1.12 6.91 -4.79
CA SER A 51 1.82 6.52 -3.56
C SER A 51 0.91 6.62 -2.32
N ALA A 52 -0.12 7.46 -2.37
CA ALA A 52 -1.11 7.59 -1.31
C ALA A 52 -1.94 6.30 -1.11
N LEU A 53 -2.14 5.49 -2.15
CA LEU A 53 -2.86 4.23 -2.06
C LEU A 53 -1.95 3.07 -1.61
N ALA A 54 -0.65 3.14 -1.90
CA ALA A 54 0.33 2.11 -1.53
C ALA A 54 0.37 1.81 -0.02
N GLU A 55 0.20 2.84 0.80
CA GLU A 55 0.18 2.66 2.26
C GLU A 55 -1.18 2.24 2.82
N ARG A 56 -2.22 2.22 1.99
CA ARG A 56 -3.63 2.07 2.41
C ARG A 56 -4.29 0.79 1.90
N ILE A 57 -3.64 0.07 0.99
CA ILE A 57 -4.17 -1.12 0.34
C ILE A 57 -3.17 -2.25 0.53
N ILE A 58 -3.68 -3.44 0.82
CA ILE A 58 -2.90 -4.68 0.73
C ILE A 58 -3.00 -5.15 -0.72
N GLN A 59 -1.94 -4.95 -1.49
CA GLN A 59 -1.85 -5.48 -2.85
C GLN A 59 -1.42 -6.95 -2.79
N VAL A 60 -2.12 -7.80 -3.54
CA VAL A 60 -1.77 -9.21 -3.69
C VAL A 60 -1.52 -9.44 -5.17
N ASN A 61 -0.25 -9.67 -5.53
CA ASN A 61 0.10 -10.03 -6.90
C ASN A 61 0.05 -11.56 -7.04
N MET A 62 -0.94 -12.05 -7.79
CA MET A 62 -1.04 -13.48 -8.08
C MET A 62 -0.19 -13.82 -9.29
N ASN A 63 0.61 -14.89 -9.21
CA ASN A 63 1.32 -15.42 -10.36
C ASN A 63 0.36 -16.31 -11.19
N PRO A 64 -0.03 -15.92 -12.42
CA PRO A 64 -0.94 -16.72 -13.24
C PRO A 64 -0.34 -18.05 -13.69
N ASP A 65 0.99 -18.19 -13.69
CA ASP A 65 1.68 -19.42 -14.13
C ASP A 65 1.40 -20.61 -13.20
N VAL A 66 0.87 -20.37 -11.99
CA VAL A 66 0.47 -21.44 -11.06
C VAL A 66 -0.91 -22.05 -11.39
N LEU A 67 -1.64 -21.46 -12.34
CA LEU A 67 -3.00 -21.85 -12.73
C LEU A 67 -3.02 -22.79 -13.96
N GLU A 68 -2.03 -23.69 -14.08
CA GLU A 68 -2.06 -24.73 -15.10
C GLU A 68 -3.30 -25.63 -14.95
N GLY A 69 -3.86 -26.07 -16.08
CA GLY A 69 -5.06 -26.91 -16.11
C GLY A 69 -4.91 -28.18 -15.27
N GLY A 70 -5.72 -28.29 -14.21
CA GLY A 70 -5.70 -29.43 -13.29
C GLY A 70 -4.77 -29.28 -12.09
N SER A 71 -4.17 -28.09 -11.88
CA SER A 71 -3.40 -27.76 -10.67
C SER A 71 -4.24 -27.91 -9.40
N GLN A 72 -3.56 -28.05 -8.26
CA GLN A 72 -4.22 -28.14 -6.96
C GLN A 72 -5.06 -26.88 -6.67
N TYR A 73 -4.61 -25.70 -7.10
CA TYR A 73 -5.32 -24.44 -6.90
C TYR A 73 -6.69 -24.42 -7.57
N VAL A 74 -6.78 -24.90 -8.82
CA VAL A 74 -8.05 -24.99 -9.55
C VAL A 74 -9.00 -25.95 -8.85
N ARG A 75 -8.51 -27.13 -8.43
CA ARG A 75 -9.34 -28.12 -7.72
C ARG A 75 -9.85 -27.58 -6.39
N THR A 76 -8.99 -26.94 -5.60
CA THR A 76 -9.38 -26.34 -4.32
C THR A 76 -10.39 -25.21 -4.52
N PHE A 77 -10.23 -24.40 -5.58
CA PHE A 77 -11.20 -23.35 -5.91
C PHE A 77 -12.56 -23.94 -6.30
N ASP A 78 -12.59 -25.01 -7.10
CA ASP A 78 -13.82 -25.70 -7.46
C ASP A 78 -14.51 -26.33 -6.23
N GLU A 79 -13.73 -26.93 -5.33
CA GLU A 79 -14.23 -27.45 -4.05
C GLU A 79 -14.83 -26.32 -3.20
N LEU A 80 -14.12 -25.21 -3.01
CA LEU A 80 -14.60 -24.05 -2.25
C LEU A 80 -15.87 -23.44 -2.87
N SER A 81 -15.90 -23.31 -4.19
CA SER A 81 -17.03 -22.73 -4.94
C SER A 81 -18.29 -23.61 -4.87
N SER A 82 -18.12 -24.90 -4.59
CA SER A 82 -19.24 -25.84 -4.38
C SER A 82 -19.88 -25.73 -3.00
N LEU A 83 -19.23 -25.06 -2.04
CA LEU A 83 -19.73 -24.91 -0.67
C LEU A 83 -20.80 -23.81 -0.57
N ASN A 84 -21.76 -24.00 0.33
CA ASN A 84 -22.72 -22.95 0.68
C ASN A 84 -22.06 -21.95 1.63
N LEU A 85 -21.42 -20.91 1.08
CA LEU A 85 -20.73 -19.88 1.87
C LEU A 85 -21.66 -19.12 2.85
N GLN A 86 -22.97 -19.08 2.60
CA GLN A 86 -23.91 -18.45 3.56
C GLN A 86 -24.03 -19.24 4.86
N GLU A 87 -23.92 -20.57 4.79
CA GLU A 87 -23.94 -21.44 5.98
C GLU A 87 -22.69 -21.24 6.84
N PHE A 88 -21.56 -20.88 6.24
CA PHE A 88 -20.36 -20.45 6.96
C PHE A 88 -20.50 -19.03 7.54
N ALA A 89 -21.02 -18.09 6.74
CA ALA A 89 -21.02 -16.67 7.07
C ALA A 89 -21.81 -16.36 8.36
N TYR A 90 -23.00 -16.93 8.54
CA TYR A 90 -23.84 -16.60 9.70
C TYR A 90 -23.22 -17.02 11.03
N PRO A 91 -22.78 -18.29 11.22
CA PRO A 91 -22.08 -18.71 12.42
C PRO A 91 -20.77 -17.93 12.66
N TYR A 92 -20.00 -17.65 11.60
CA TYR A 92 -18.75 -16.90 11.71
C TYR A 92 -18.99 -15.47 12.20
N ILE A 93 -19.92 -14.73 11.59
CA ILE A 93 -20.30 -13.38 12.00
C ILE A 93 -20.81 -13.38 13.45
N ARG A 94 -21.67 -14.33 13.81
CA ARG A 94 -22.18 -14.46 15.18
C ARG A 94 -21.05 -14.68 16.17
N TRP A 95 -20.07 -15.49 15.83
CA TRP A 95 -18.89 -15.70 16.66
C TRP A 95 -18.02 -14.44 16.77
N CYS A 96 -17.73 -13.76 15.65
CA CYS A 96 -16.97 -12.50 15.63
C CYS A 96 -17.62 -11.41 16.51
N LEU A 97 -18.95 -11.34 16.56
CA LEU A 97 -19.67 -10.38 17.40
C LEU A 97 -19.59 -10.69 18.90
N ASN A 98 -19.20 -11.91 19.29
CA ASN A 98 -19.12 -12.34 20.69
C ASN A 98 -17.68 -12.46 21.22
N ILE A 99 -16.68 -12.37 20.36
CA ILE A 99 -15.28 -12.47 20.76
C ILE A 99 -14.68 -11.11 21.10
N ASP A 100 -13.78 -11.10 22.08
CA ASP A 100 -12.98 -9.91 22.40
C ASP A 100 -11.91 -9.69 21.33
N SER A 101 -12.09 -8.64 20.54
CA SER A 101 -11.17 -8.24 19.47
C SER A 101 -9.79 -7.86 20.00
N ASN A 102 -9.66 -7.37 21.23
CA ASN A 102 -8.35 -7.02 21.79
C ASN A 102 -7.48 -8.27 21.95
N ASN A 103 -8.06 -9.37 22.41
CA ASN A 103 -7.35 -10.64 22.56
C ASN A 103 -6.88 -11.21 21.20
N LEU A 104 -7.66 -11.02 20.14
CA LEU A 104 -7.27 -11.42 18.79
C LEU A 104 -6.10 -10.56 18.28
N MET A 105 -6.18 -9.24 18.51
CA MET A 105 -5.12 -8.31 18.09
C MET A 105 -3.82 -8.54 18.86
N ASP A 106 -3.89 -8.89 20.15
CA ASP A 106 -2.70 -9.16 20.95
C ASP A 106 -2.00 -10.44 20.50
N GLU A 107 -2.74 -11.51 20.21
CA GLU A 107 -2.18 -12.72 19.58
C GLU A 107 -1.59 -12.41 18.19
N ALA A 108 -2.28 -11.60 17.38
CA ALA A 108 -1.77 -11.18 16.08
C ALA A 108 -0.44 -10.44 16.19
N LYS A 109 -0.28 -9.53 17.16
CA LYS A 109 1.00 -8.81 17.40
C LYS A 109 2.16 -9.76 17.73
N GLU A 110 1.90 -10.86 18.42
CA GLU A 110 2.94 -11.85 18.75
C GLU A 110 3.41 -12.65 17.52
N LEU A 111 2.57 -12.75 16.49
CA LEU A 111 2.88 -13.42 15.22
C LEU A 111 3.61 -12.50 14.24
N LEU A 112 3.55 -11.17 14.43
CA LEU A 112 4.20 -10.22 13.55
C LEU A 112 5.73 -10.30 13.64
N PRO A 113 6.45 -10.24 12.50
CA PRO A 113 7.91 -10.26 12.49
C PRO A 113 8.46 -8.93 12.99
N ARG A 114 9.59 -8.95 13.71
CA ARG A 114 10.13 -7.77 14.43
C ARG A 114 10.43 -6.57 13.52
N ASN A 115 10.82 -6.83 12.28
CA ASN A 115 11.16 -5.83 11.26
C ASN A 115 9.93 -5.01 10.82
N ILE A 116 8.70 -5.49 11.03
CA ILE A 116 7.49 -4.79 10.60
C ILE A 116 7.30 -3.42 11.29
N SER A 117 7.87 -3.26 12.49
CA SER A 117 7.83 -2.00 13.25
C SER A 117 8.54 -0.83 12.54
N LYS A 118 9.35 -1.12 11.53
CA LYS A 118 10.03 -0.11 10.70
C LYS A 118 9.16 0.42 9.55
N LEU A 119 8.03 -0.23 9.27
CA LEU A 119 7.14 0.16 8.19
C LEU A 119 6.32 1.40 8.58
N PRO A 120 5.82 2.18 7.60
CA PRO A 120 4.83 3.22 7.87
C PRO A 120 3.65 2.70 8.67
N GLN A 121 3.17 3.49 9.65
CA GLN A 121 2.11 3.09 10.58
C GLN A 121 0.86 2.53 9.87
N ARG A 122 0.46 3.12 8.74
CA ARG A 122 -0.71 2.67 7.97
C ARG A 122 -0.54 1.27 7.38
N ILE A 123 0.66 0.93 6.94
CA ILE A 123 1.00 -0.40 6.43
C ILE A 123 1.00 -1.39 7.58
N PHE A 124 1.60 -1.00 8.71
CA PHE A 124 1.57 -1.79 9.94
C PHE A 124 0.13 -2.10 10.39
N ASP A 125 -0.74 -1.07 10.47
CA ASP A 125 -2.13 -1.22 10.90
C ASP A 125 -2.90 -2.15 9.95
N ASN A 126 -2.73 -2.01 8.64
CA ASN A 126 -3.36 -2.89 7.64
C ASN A 126 -2.92 -4.34 7.81
N ILE A 127 -1.61 -4.60 7.97
CA ILE A 127 -1.09 -5.95 8.16
C ILE A 127 -1.59 -6.53 9.50
N LEU A 128 -1.62 -5.73 10.57
CA LEU A 128 -2.11 -6.15 11.87
C LEU A 128 -3.58 -6.60 11.79
N ILE A 129 -4.44 -5.84 11.11
CA ILE A 129 -5.85 -6.21 10.92
C ILE A 129 -5.97 -7.50 10.11
N MET A 130 -5.24 -7.64 9.01
CA MET A 130 -5.22 -8.88 8.22
C MET A 130 -4.81 -10.10 9.06
N VAL A 131 -3.75 -9.99 9.86
CA VAL A 131 -3.28 -11.09 10.73
C VAL A 131 -4.29 -11.35 11.84
N THR A 132 -4.94 -10.32 12.38
CA THR A 132 -6.03 -10.45 13.36
C THR A 132 -7.18 -11.28 12.79
N ASP A 133 -7.56 -11.07 11.54
CA ASP A 133 -8.62 -11.84 10.87
C ASP A 133 -8.19 -13.30 10.63
N LEU A 134 -6.92 -13.56 10.33
CA LEU A 134 -6.39 -14.93 10.20
C LEU A 134 -6.39 -15.67 11.55
N VAL A 135 -6.01 -14.99 12.64
CA VAL A 135 -6.12 -15.52 14.01
C VAL A 135 -7.58 -15.82 14.34
N ALA A 136 -8.48 -14.91 13.97
CA ALA A 136 -9.91 -15.08 14.18
C ALA A 136 -10.43 -16.34 13.46
N LEU A 137 -10.06 -16.52 12.19
CA LEU A 137 -10.42 -17.70 11.41
C LEU A 137 -9.88 -18.99 12.02
N LYS A 138 -8.61 -19.01 12.46
CA LYS A 138 -7.98 -20.16 13.14
C LYS A 138 -8.70 -20.53 14.44
N ARG A 139 -9.04 -19.54 15.28
CA ARG A 139 -9.79 -19.81 16.51
C ARG A 139 -11.18 -20.33 16.22
N PHE A 140 -11.86 -19.75 15.22
CA PHE A 140 -13.17 -20.21 14.81
C PHE A 140 -13.15 -21.65 14.30
N SER A 141 -12.19 -22.01 13.45
CA SER A 141 -12.06 -23.39 12.96
C SER A 141 -11.81 -24.39 14.09
N GLY A 142 -11.05 -24.00 15.11
CA GLY A 142 -10.79 -24.82 16.30
C GLY A 142 -12.06 -25.18 17.10
N LEU A 143 -13.11 -24.34 17.08
CA LEU A 143 -14.36 -24.60 17.81
C LEU A 143 -15.18 -25.77 17.25
N PHE A 144 -15.02 -26.08 15.96
CA PHE A 144 -15.77 -27.15 15.30
C PHE A 144 -15.04 -28.50 15.37
N GLY A 145 -13.91 -28.59 16.07
CA GLY A 145 -13.27 -29.83 16.52
C GLY A 145 -12.86 -30.85 15.45
N ALA A 146 -13.03 -30.56 14.15
CA ALA A 146 -12.92 -31.57 13.09
C ALA A 146 -12.51 -31.05 11.71
N LEU A 147 -12.16 -29.78 11.55
CA LEU A 147 -11.37 -29.36 10.39
C LEU A 147 -9.91 -29.53 10.77
N LYS A 148 -9.42 -30.79 10.83
CA LYS A 148 -8.01 -31.00 10.46
C LYS A 148 -7.96 -30.53 9.02
N PRO A 149 -7.39 -29.37 8.71
CA PRO A 149 -7.25 -29.01 7.32
C PRO A 149 -6.40 -30.13 6.69
N ARG A 150 -6.71 -30.52 5.46
CA ARG A 150 -5.88 -31.50 4.74
C ARG A 150 -4.41 -31.06 4.69
N GLU A 151 -4.17 -29.77 4.91
CA GLU A 151 -2.85 -29.17 5.04
C GLU A 151 -2.65 -28.53 6.43
N PRO A 152 -1.45 -28.64 7.02
CA PRO A 152 -1.14 -28.25 8.41
C PRO A 152 -1.14 -26.73 8.67
N LEU A 153 -1.52 -25.89 7.69
CA LEU A 153 -1.29 -24.44 7.73
C LEU A 153 -1.96 -23.72 8.92
N LEU A 154 -3.04 -24.27 9.46
CA LEU A 154 -3.81 -23.69 10.57
C LEU A 154 -3.76 -24.51 11.87
N ASP A 155 -3.17 -25.71 11.84
CA ASP A 155 -3.22 -26.67 12.95
C ASP A 155 -2.02 -26.57 13.89
N GLU A 156 -0.83 -26.23 13.37
CA GLU A 156 0.40 -26.11 14.17
C GLU A 156 0.82 -24.64 14.29
N ASP A 157 1.03 -24.17 15.52
CA ASP A 157 1.39 -22.77 15.81
C ASP A 157 2.63 -22.31 15.04
N GLU A 158 3.64 -23.17 14.90
CA GLU A 158 4.87 -22.87 14.15
C GLU A 158 4.62 -22.80 12.64
N THR A 159 3.81 -23.70 12.07
CA THR A 159 3.47 -23.69 10.64
C THR A 159 2.63 -22.46 10.29
N PHE A 160 1.68 -22.10 11.14
CA PHE A 160 0.86 -20.89 10.98
C PHE A 160 1.71 -19.62 11.06
N LYS A 161 2.61 -19.54 12.06
CA LYS A 161 3.54 -18.42 12.21
C LYS A 161 4.49 -18.31 11.04
N PHE A 162 5.00 -19.43 10.54
CA PHE A 162 5.86 -19.46 9.35
C PHE A 162 5.11 -18.94 8.12
N ALA A 163 3.86 -19.40 7.89
CA ALA A 163 3.03 -18.94 6.77
C ALA A 163 2.72 -17.44 6.85
N ILE A 164 2.38 -16.92 8.04
CA ILE A 164 2.20 -15.48 8.27
C ILE A 164 3.48 -14.72 7.94
N THR A 165 4.63 -15.19 8.44
CA THR A 165 5.92 -14.55 8.21
C THR A 165 6.24 -14.48 6.72
N GLN A 166 6.11 -15.60 6.00
CA GLN A 166 6.31 -15.65 4.54
C GLN A 166 5.36 -14.73 3.78
N THR A 167 4.10 -14.65 4.20
CA THR A 167 3.11 -13.74 3.58
C THR A 167 3.50 -12.28 3.81
N ILE A 168 3.88 -11.91 5.03
CA ILE A 168 4.29 -10.54 5.36
C ILE A 168 5.58 -10.18 4.62
N ASP A 169 6.55 -11.09 4.58
CA ASP A 169 7.81 -10.87 3.86
C ASP A 169 7.53 -10.68 2.36
N GLY A 170 6.68 -11.52 1.76
CA GLY A 170 6.26 -11.38 0.36
C GLY A 170 5.57 -10.05 0.08
N LEU A 171 4.60 -9.66 0.92
CA LEU A 171 3.92 -8.35 0.81
C LEU A 171 4.91 -7.19 0.97
N THR A 172 5.86 -7.30 1.91
CA THR A 172 6.86 -6.26 2.16
C THR A 172 7.84 -6.18 0.98
N THR A 173 8.32 -7.29 0.45
CA THR A 173 9.15 -7.33 -0.76
C THR A 173 8.39 -6.75 -1.97
N GLU A 174 7.11 -7.06 -2.15
CA GLU A 174 6.31 -6.48 -3.24
C GLU A 174 6.05 -4.96 -3.06
N LEU A 175 5.92 -4.49 -1.82
CA LEU A 175 5.69 -3.07 -1.52
C LEU A 175 6.99 -2.25 -1.54
N PHE A 176 8.15 -2.84 -1.24
CA PHE A 176 9.39 -2.11 -0.94
C PHE A 176 10.64 -2.55 -1.74
N GLU A 177 10.69 -3.76 -2.31
CA GLU A 177 11.83 -4.23 -3.12
C GLU A 177 11.53 -4.19 -4.62
N GLU A 178 12.59 -3.99 -5.40
CA GLU A 178 12.65 -3.51 -6.80
C GLU A 178 11.91 -4.33 -7.89
N THR A 179 11.06 -5.30 -7.53
CA THR A 179 10.27 -6.09 -8.49
C THR A 179 8.75 -5.85 -8.42
N GLY A 180 8.25 -5.18 -7.38
CA GLY A 180 6.86 -4.71 -7.29
C GLY A 180 6.82 -3.19 -7.22
N TYR A 181 6.13 -2.55 -8.16
CA TYR A 181 6.11 -1.10 -8.32
C TYR A 181 5.61 -0.39 -7.06
N HIS A 182 6.48 0.36 -6.34
CA HIS A 182 6.18 1.69 -5.77
C HIS A 182 7.42 2.48 -5.35
N LYS A 183 8.02 3.21 -6.29
CA LYS A 183 8.93 4.31 -5.94
C LYS A 183 8.10 5.42 -5.29
N VAL A 184 8.46 5.81 -4.06
CA VAL A 184 7.91 7.01 -3.39
C VAL A 184 7.94 8.18 -4.39
N ALA A 185 6.90 9.02 -4.42
CA ALA A 185 6.80 10.11 -5.41
C ALA A 185 8.08 10.97 -5.45
N LEU A 186 8.75 11.19 -4.31
CA LEU A 186 10.06 11.81 -4.21
C LEU A 186 11.17 11.10 -5.00
N THR A 187 11.28 9.78 -4.91
CA THR A 187 12.28 8.99 -5.67
C THR A 187 12.01 9.09 -7.18
N THR A 188 10.75 8.98 -7.58
CA THR A 188 10.33 9.12 -8.98
C THR A 188 10.64 10.53 -9.51
N LEU A 189 10.43 11.57 -8.69
CA LEU A 189 10.85 12.93 -8.99
C LEU A 189 12.36 13.01 -9.21
N LEU A 190 13.18 12.44 -8.33
CA LEU A 190 14.64 12.49 -8.44
C LEU A 190 15.16 11.81 -9.71
N GLU A 191 14.59 10.67 -10.09
CA GLU A 191 14.94 9.97 -11.34
C GLU A 191 14.56 10.78 -12.59
N ALA A 192 13.38 11.41 -12.56
CA ALA A 192 12.96 12.30 -13.62
C ALA A 192 13.87 13.52 -13.72
N LEU A 193 14.27 14.11 -12.58
CA LEU A 193 15.23 15.22 -12.54
C LEU A 193 16.60 14.80 -13.09
N ALA A 194 17.08 13.60 -12.79
CA ALA A 194 18.32 13.07 -13.38
C ALA A 194 18.24 13.00 -14.91
N THR A 195 17.12 12.48 -15.45
CA THR A 195 16.87 12.45 -16.89
C THR A 195 16.77 13.87 -17.49
N MET A 196 16.12 14.79 -16.77
CA MET A 196 16.01 16.20 -17.17
C MET A 196 17.36 16.92 -17.13
N ALA A 197 18.26 16.55 -16.22
CA ALA A 197 19.61 17.10 -16.16
C ALA A 197 20.43 16.61 -17.36
N GLN A 198 20.36 15.31 -17.68
CA GLN A 198 21.03 14.72 -18.85
C GLN A 198 20.57 15.35 -20.17
N THR A 199 19.28 15.69 -20.27
CA THR A 199 18.70 16.33 -21.46
C THR A 199 18.83 17.86 -21.46
N GLY A 200 19.45 18.44 -20.43
CA GLY A 200 19.68 19.89 -20.31
C GLY A 200 18.43 20.72 -20.00
N ARG A 201 17.31 20.08 -19.60
CA ARG A 201 16.06 20.75 -19.22
C ARG A 201 16.17 21.44 -17.87
N ILE A 202 16.83 20.80 -16.91
CA ILE A 202 17.30 21.46 -15.68
C ILE A 202 18.79 21.76 -15.80
N LYS A 203 19.23 22.80 -15.10
CA LYS A 203 20.57 23.39 -15.24
C LYS A 203 21.28 23.46 -13.90
N HIS A 204 22.54 23.03 -13.89
CA HIS A 204 23.45 23.26 -12.77
C HIS A 204 23.61 24.76 -12.50
N GLY A 205 23.64 25.17 -11.24
CA GLY A 205 23.73 26.58 -10.84
C GLY A 205 22.42 27.36 -10.93
N ILE A 206 21.30 26.70 -11.29
CA ILE A 206 19.96 27.30 -11.26
C ILE A 206 19.03 26.37 -10.48
N HIS A 207 18.90 25.14 -10.97
CA HIS A 207 17.94 24.16 -10.46
C HIS A 207 18.57 23.22 -9.43
N TYR A 208 19.85 22.91 -9.58
CA TYR A 208 20.60 22.08 -8.66
C TYR A 208 22.08 22.48 -8.64
N THR A 209 22.81 22.08 -7.59
CA THR A 209 24.27 22.17 -7.52
C THR A 209 24.84 20.98 -6.79
N THR A 210 26.12 20.66 -7.00
CA THR A 210 26.87 19.70 -6.17
C THR A 210 27.81 20.44 -5.22
N SER A 211 28.25 19.78 -4.14
CA SER A 211 29.37 20.26 -3.32
C SER A 211 30.71 20.02 -4.03
N ASP A 212 31.77 20.74 -3.64
CA ASP A 212 33.12 20.64 -4.23
C ASP A 212 33.75 19.23 -4.25
N GLU A 213 33.25 18.29 -3.43
CA GLU A 213 33.67 16.89 -3.42
C GLU A 213 32.72 15.94 -4.19
N ASP A 214 31.72 16.46 -4.90
CA ASP A 214 30.66 15.73 -5.63
C ASP A 214 29.85 14.70 -4.81
N THR A 215 30.02 14.69 -3.49
CA THR A 215 29.34 13.75 -2.59
C THR A 215 27.93 14.20 -2.19
N ARG A 216 27.55 15.45 -2.46
CA ARG A 216 26.24 16.01 -2.06
C ARG A 216 25.55 16.73 -3.21
N LEU A 217 24.26 16.47 -3.33
CA LEU A 217 23.36 17.12 -4.29
C LEU A 217 22.42 18.07 -3.56
N TYR A 218 22.36 19.31 -4.04
CA TYR A 218 21.45 20.34 -3.56
C TYR A 218 20.43 20.64 -4.65
N ILE A 219 19.14 20.60 -4.33
CA ILE A 219 18.04 20.70 -5.30
C ILE A 219 17.11 21.84 -4.95
N HIS A 220 16.81 22.72 -5.92
CA HIS A 220 15.80 23.76 -5.73
C HIS A 220 14.45 23.12 -5.96
N LEU A 221 13.81 22.68 -4.89
CA LEU A 221 12.56 21.96 -5.04
C LEU A 221 11.52 22.78 -5.83
N ALA A 222 11.43 24.09 -5.62
CA ALA A 222 10.46 24.94 -6.32
C ALA A 222 10.70 24.98 -7.84
N ASP A 223 11.92 25.31 -8.28
CA ASP A 223 12.23 25.43 -9.72
C ASP A 223 12.27 24.06 -10.40
N CYS A 224 12.83 23.05 -9.74
CA CYS A 224 12.80 21.68 -10.24
C CYS A 224 11.37 21.17 -10.43
N LEU A 225 10.45 21.47 -9.50
CA LEU A 225 9.04 21.08 -9.64
C LEU A 225 8.34 21.82 -10.79
N ALA A 226 8.70 23.09 -11.04
CA ALA A 226 8.15 23.84 -12.17
C ALA A 226 8.55 23.19 -13.50
N GLU A 227 9.83 22.88 -13.67
CA GLU A 227 10.34 22.22 -14.87
C GLU A 227 9.83 20.77 -14.98
N PHE A 228 9.73 20.04 -13.88
CA PHE A 228 9.19 18.67 -13.87
C PHE A 228 7.73 18.60 -14.31
N ARG A 229 6.88 19.52 -13.82
CA ARG A 229 5.48 19.64 -14.25
C ARG A 229 5.37 19.97 -15.74
N ARG A 230 6.29 20.79 -16.24
CA ARG A 230 6.35 21.12 -17.67
C ARG A 230 6.79 19.91 -18.49
N PHE A 231 7.83 19.20 -18.05
CA PHE A 231 8.32 17.98 -18.68
C PHE A 231 7.22 16.94 -18.83
N ILE A 232 6.51 16.60 -17.75
CA ILE A 232 5.40 15.63 -17.79
C ILE A 232 4.30 16.03 -18.76
N ARG A 233 3.96 17.33 -18.81
CA ARG A 233 2.94 17.85 -19.73
C ARG A 233 3.36 17.73 -21.20
N GLU A 234 4.64 17.96 -21.49
CA GLU A 234 5.20 17.91 -22.84
C GLU A 234 5.41 16.47 -23.33
N THR A 235 5.84 15.56 -22.44
CA THR A 235 6.13 14.16 -22.80
C THR A 235 4.92 13.24 -22.70
N GLY A 236 3.85 13.68 -22.01
CA GLY A 236 2.69 12.83 -21.73
C GLY A 236 3.00 11.66 -20.79
N THR A 237 4.11 11.72 -20.05
CA THR A 237 4.52 10.63 -19.15
C THR A 237 3.53 10.49 -18.00
N ARG A 238 3.07 9.25 -17.73
CA ARG A 238 2.14 8.93 -16.64
C ARG A 238 2.87 8.78 -15.30
N ILE A 239 3.52 9.85 -14.85
CA ILE A 239 4.15 9.93 -13.52
C ILE A 239 3.22 10.70 -12.59
N GLU A 240 3.04 10.22 -11.36
CA GLU A 240 2.31 10.93 -10.31
C GLU A 240 2.99 12.27 -10.00
N VAL A 241 2.22 13.36 -10.04
CA VAL A 241 2.70 14.68 -9.64
C VAL A 241 1.94 15.13 -8.40
N VAL A 242 2.56 15.01 -7.24
CA VAL A 242 2.00 15.53 -5.98
C VAL A 242 2.27 17.03 -5.82
N ASP A 243 1.61 17.65 -4.84
CA ASP A 243 1.84 19.06 -4.53
C ASP A 243 3.20 19.29 -3.84
N GLN A 244 3.64 20.55 -3.79
CA GLN A 244 4.94 20.88 -3.20
C GLN A 244 5.01 20.57 -1.70
N ASN A 245 3.89 20.65 -0.98
CA ASN A 245 3.85 20.37 0.46
C ASN A 245 3.96 18.87 0.73
N ALA A 246 3.36 18.03 -0.11
CA ALA A 246 3.47 16.58 -0.10
C ALA A 246 4.92 16.15 -0.36
N TYR A 247 5.59 16.74 -1.37
CA TYR A 247 7.02 16.51 -1.57
C TYR A 247 7.85 16.94 -0.35
N ARG A 248 7.57 18.11 0.22
CA ARG A 248 8.27 18.56 1.45
C ARG A 248 8.03 17.63 2.63
N LYS A 249 6.84 17.05 2.73
CA LYS A 249 6.52 16.07 3.77
C LYS A 249 7.33 14.79 3.57
N GLN A 250 7.35 14.24 2.36
CA GLN A 250 8.15 13.05 2.03
C GLN A 250 9.65 13.28 2.26
N VAL A 251 10.16 14.46 1.91
CA VAL A 251 11.56 14.85 2.17
C VAL A 251 11.88 14.86 3.68
N ARG A 252 10.93 15.29 4.53
CA ARG A 252 11.09 15.23 6.00
C ARG A 252 11.02 13.81 6.52
N GLU A 253 10.06 13.02 6.05
CA GLU A 253 9.89 11.61 6.44
C GLU A 253 11.15 10.80 6.09
N GLU A 254 11.74 11.00 4.90
CA GLU A 254 13.01 10.35 4.50
C GLU A 254 14.22 10.83 5.32
N TYR A 255 14.26 12.11 5.72
CA TYR A 255 15.28 12.61 6.63
C TYR A 255 15.17 11.97 8.02
N GLU A 256 13.96 11.89 8.57
CA GLU A 256 13.69 11.29 9.89
C GLU A 256 14.01 9.78 9.93
N ARG A 257 13.88 9.09 8.79
CA ARG A 257 14.27 7.69 8.62
C ARG A 257 15.78 7.46 8.48
N GLY A 258 16.58 8.52 8.35
CA GLY A 258 18.01 8.43 8.07
C GLY A 258 18.31 7.93 6.66
N GLY A 259 17.44 8.24 5.69
CA GLY A 259 17.60 7.89 4.29
C GLY A 259 18.64 8.76 3.55
N TYR A 260 18.46 8.91 2.23
CA TYR A 260 19.39 9.65 1.38
C TYR A 260 19.26 11.19 1.48
N ILE A 261 18.25 11.69 2.20
CA ILE A 261 18.11 13.13 2.46
C ILE A 261 18.95 13.50 3.69
N LEU A 262 19.95 14.36 3.48
CA LEU A 262 20.87 14.78 4.55
C LEU A 262 20.39 16.03 5.31
N ASN A 263 19.64 16.91 4.63
CA ASN A 263 19.12 18.14 5.22
C ASN A 263 17.92 18.66 4.40
N THR A 264 16.94 19.25 5.07
CA THR A 264 15.71 19.82 4.47
C THR A 264 15.71 21.36 4.44
N TYR A 265 16.69 22.01 5.08
CA TYR A 265 16.84 23.45 5.15
C TYR A 265 18.31 23.87 5.11
N LEU A 266 18.71 24.52 4.01
CA LEU A 266 20.01 25.18 3.89
C LEU A 266 19.79 26.60 3.35
N PRO A 267 20.23 27.64 4.10
CA PRO A 267 20.02 29.03 3.69
C PRO A 267 20.97 29.51 2.58
N LYS A 268 22.03 28.77 2.24
CA LYS A 268 22.98 29.15 1.20
C LYS A 268 22.64 28.45 -0.12
N TRP A 269 21.89 29.17 -0.95
CA TRP A 269 21.49 28.74 -2.29
C TRP A 269 22.64 28.89 -3.31
N PHE A 270 23.53 29.88 -3.11
CA PHE A 270 24.83 30.04 -3.78
C PHE A 270 25.76 30.89 -2.87
N GLU A 271 27.05 30.58 -2.78
CA GLU A 271 28.02 31.67 -2.59
C GLU A 271 28.13 32.38 -3.94
N GLN A 272 27.77 33.66 -3.98
CA GLN A 272 28.00 34.50 -5.15
C GLN A 272 29.51 34.54 -5.38
N TYR A 273 29.98 33.81 -6.39
CA TYR A 273 31.27 34.07 -7.01
C TYR A 273 31.19 35.33 -7.88
#